data_AF-A0AAE8KG93-F1
#
_entry.id   AF-A0AAE8KG93-F1
#
_cell.length_a   1.000
_cell.length_b   1.000
_cell.length_c   1.000
_cell.angle_alpha   90.00
_cell.angle_beta   90.00
_cell.angle_gamma   90.00
#
_symmetry.space_group_name_H-M   'P 1'
#
loop_
_entity.id
_entity.type
_entity.pdbx_description
1 polymer ?
#
loop_
_entity_poly.entity_id
_entity_poly.type
_entity_poly.pdbx_seq_one_letter_code
_entity_poly.pdbx_strand_id
1 'polypeptide(L)'
;MHFPKTPSILSLILIMLSSNSYAFERNDLKKIIECQSDYATYSDFGSEYDENLTALGFKRVEDSDQPFIYLYKTNQPIELFGLKTNEVALAGQGITAVFRNVNVQQLSKKFDIPQHPDFTMLPLFRGVRTIKTEPATSDSVTFYHNLNLSEMKGKKPMVLLGCTYEADREEMEKMLQE
;
A
#
# COMPACT_ATOMS: atom_id res chain seq x y z
N MET A 1 -55.89 -52.30 -15.85
CA MET A 1 -54.44 -52.05 -15.90
C MET A 1 -54.21 -50.56 -16.00
N HIS A 2 -53.50 -50.00 -15.01
CA HIS A 2 -53.15 -48.59 -14.86
C HIS A 2 -51.95 -48.20 -15.73
N PHE A 3 -51.95 -46.98 -16.27
CA PHE A 3 -50.73 -46.17 -16.44
C PHE A 3 -51.12 -44.67 -16.42
N PRO A 4 -50.67 -43.88 -15.44
CA PRO A 4 -50.73 -42.43 -15.53
C PRO A 4 -49.47 -41.88 -16.21
N LYS A 5 -49.65 -40.88 -17.07
CA LYS A 5 -48.56 -40.11 -17.70
C LYS A 5 -48.05 -39.06 -16.71
N THR A 6 -46.78 -39.11 -16.35
CA THR A 6 -46.08 -38.05 -15.62
C THR A 6 -45.47 -37.05 -16.61
N PRO A 7 -45.71 -35.73 -16.46
CA PRO A 7 -44.94 -34.74 -17.19
C PRO A 7 -43.60 -34.51 -16.46
N SER A 8 -42.52 -34.59 -17.23
CA SER A 8 -41.16 -34.27 -16.78
C SER A 8 -41.03 -32.76 -16.68
N ILE A 9 -40.86 -32.24 -15.45
CA ILE A 9 -40.52 -30.84 -15.22
C ILE A 9 -38.99 -30.76 -15.15
N LEU A 10 -38.39 -30.27 -16.23
CA LEU A 10 -36.96 -30.01 -16.32
C LEU A 10 -36.65 -28.71 -15.56
N SER A 11 -36.22 -28.81 -14.31
CA SER A 11 -35.71 -27.66 -13.55
C SER A 11 -34.36 -27.21 -14.11
N LEU A 12 -34.36 -26.05 -14.76
CA LEU A 12 -33.14 -25.35 -15.18
C LEU A 12 -32.59 -24.59 -13.96
N ILE A 13 -31.52 -25.10 -13.35
CA ILE A 13 -30.78 -24.40 -12.28
C ILE A 13 -29.76 -23.48 -12.96
N LEU A 14 -30.02 -22.17 -12.93
CA LEU A 14 -29.08 -21.15 -13.38
C LEU A 14 -28.11 -20.85 -12.22
N ILE A 15 -26.89 -21.40 -12.29
CA ILE A 15 -25.82 -21.07 -11.35
C ILE A 15 -25.26 -19.70 -11.75
N MET A 16 -25.69 -18.64 -11.06
CA MET A 16 -25.04 -17.34 -11.14
C MET A 16 -23.70 -17.43 -10.41
N LEU A 17 -22.61 -17.56 -11.17
CA LEU A 17 -21.25 -17.31 -10.67
C LEU A 17 -21.14 -15.81 -10.39
N SER A 18 -21.38 -15.40 -9.15
CA SER A 18 -21.05 -14.05 -8.69
C SER A 18 -19.53 -13.94 -8.63
N SER A 19 -18.95 -13.24 -9.61
CA SER A 19 -17.59 -12.72 -9.50
C SER A 19 -17.57 -11.75 -8.32
N ASN A 20 -17.03 -12.19 -7.19
CA ASN A 20 -16.73 -11.30 -6.07
C ASN A 20 -15.56 -10.41 -6.51
N SER A 21 -15.85 -9.26 -7.10
CA SER A 21 -14.89 -8.17 -7.19
C SER A 21 -14.59 -7.74 -5.76
N TYR A 22 -13.44 -8.13 -5.23
CA TYR A 22 -12.98 -7.68 -3.92
C TYR A 22 -12.75 -6.17 -3.99
N ALA A 23 -13.57 -5.39 -3.29
CA ALA A 23 -13.32 -3.98 -3.11
C ALA A 23 -12.35 -3.81 -1.94
N PHE A 24 -11.32 -2.99 -2.14
CA PHE A 24 -10.39 -2.67 -1.04
C PHE A 24 -11.12 -1.97 0.09
N GLU A 25 -10.78 -2.36 1.32
CA GLU A 25 -11.25 -1.72 2.54
C GLU A 25 -10.15 -0.86 3.16
N ARG A 26 -10.52 0.08 4.04
CA ARG A 26 -9.53 0.95 4.73
C ARG A 26 -8.51 0.14 5.54
N ASN A 27 -8.90 -1.05 6.01
CA ASN A 27 -8.01 -1.95 6.72
C ASN A 27 -6.95 -2.59 5.79
N ASP A 28 -7.25 -2.77 4.50
CA ASP A 28 -6.27 -3.27 3.55
C ASP A 28 -5.26 -2.18 3.21
N LEU A 29 -5.72 -0.94 3.02
CA LEU A 29 -4.84 0.22 2.91
C LEU A 29 -3.91 0.34 4.12
N LYS A 30 -4.43 0.14 5.34
CA LYS A 30 -3.62 0.10 6.56
C LYS A 30 -2.55 -0.99 6.48
N LYS A 31 -2.92 -2.22 6.13
CA LYS A 31 -1.96 -3.33 6.02
C LYS A 31 -0.88 -3.05 4.98
N ILE A 32 -1.25 -2.48 3.83
CA ILE A 32 -0.32 -2.10 2.77
C ILE A 32 0.69 -1.09 3.30
N ILE A 33 0.21 0.02 3.89
CA ILE A 33 1.07 1.09 4.40
C ILE A 33 1.96 0.59 5.56
N GLU A 34 1.45 -0.28 6.44
CA GLU A 34 2.15 -0.81 7.61
C GLU A 34 3.01 -2.06 7.33
N CYS A 35 3.27 -2.39 6.05
CA CYS A 35 4.05 -3.56 5.63
C CYS A 35 3.49 -4.92 6.10
N GLN A 36 2.19 -5.00 6.35
CA GLN A 36 1.47 -6.22 6.77
C GLN A 36 0.77 -6.93 5.59
N SER A 37 0.82 -6.36 4.39
CA SER A 37 0.30 -6.97 3.17
C SER A 37 1.34 -7.90 2.54
N ASP A 38 0.94 -8.70 1.55
CA ASP A 38 1.82 -9.32 0.56
C ASP A 38 2.02 -8.42 -0.66
N TYR A 39 2.96 -8.79 -1.55
CA TYR A 39 3.23 -8.03 -2.77
C TYR A 39 2.04 -8.04 -3.73
N ALA A 40 1.34 -9.16 -3.89
CA ALA A 40 0.21 -9.28 -4.80
C ALA A 40 -0.91 -8.27 -4.47
N THR A 41 -1.32 -8.22 -3.20
CA THR A 41 -2.34 -7.26 -2.73
C THR A 41 -1.86 -5.80 -2.88
N TYR A 42 -0.58 -5.53 -2.63
CA TYR A 42 0.00 -4.20 -2.86
C TYR A 42 -0.02 -3.83 -4.36
N SER A 43 0.37 -4.75 -5.23
CA SER A 43 0.39 -4.56 -6.68
C SER A 43 -1.02 -4.32 -7.23
N ASP A 44 -1.99 -5.12 -6.80
CA ASP A 44 -3.39 -4.96 -7.18
C ASP A 44 -3.94 -3.60 -6.75
N PHE A 45 -3.62 -3.15 -5.53
CA PHE A 45 -4.00 -1.82 -5.06
C PHE A 45 -3.33 -0.71 -5.88
N GLY A 46 -2.05 -0.91 -6.21
CA GLY A 46 -1.23 0.08 -6.91
C GLY A 46 -1.51 0.21 -8.41
N SER A 47 -2.17 -0.79 -9.01
CA SER A 47 -2.60 -0.72 -10.42
C SER A 47 -3.51 0.47 -10.70
N GLU A 48 -4.36 0.84 -9.73
CA GLU A 48 -5.34 1.93 -9.84
C GLU A 48 -5.40 2.78 -8.55
N TYR A 49 -4.26 3.36 -8.14
CA TYR A 49 -4.14 4.12 -6.89
C TYR A 49 -5.22 5.20 -6.72
N ASP A 50 -5.50 5.99 -7.76
CA ASP A 50 -6.46 7.09 -7.70
C ASP A 50 -7.90 6.58 -7.46
N GLU A 51 -8.31 5.53 -8.17
CA GLU A 51 -9.64 4.95 -8.06
C GLU A 51 -9.82 4.24 -6.71
N ASN A 52 -8.85 3.43 -6.31
CA ASN A 52 -8.86 2.70 -5.05
C ASN A 52 -8.90 3.66 -3.84
N LEU A 53 -8.09 4.72 -3.85
CA LEU A 53 -8.14 5.74 -2.79
C LEU A 53 -9.45 6.52 -2.78
N THR A 54 -9.99 6.84 -3.95
CA THR A 54 -11.29 7.52 -4.07
C THR A 54 -12.43 6.68 -3.51
N ALA A 55 -12.44 5.37 -3.80
CA ALA A 55 -13.40 4.43 -3.24
C ALA A 55 -13.32 4.36 -1.70
N LEU A 56 -12.13 4.53 -1.14
CA LEU A 56 -11.87 4.60 0.30
C LEU A 56 -12.17 5.99 0.93
N GLY A 57 -12.73 6.92 0.16
CA GLY A 57 -13.12 8.26 0.63
C GLY A 57 -11.97 9.24 0.76
N PHE A 58 -10.85 8.99 0.08
CA PHE A 58 -9.78 9.97 -0.10
C PHE A 58 -9.99 10.80 -1.36
N LYS A 59 -9.48 12.02 -1.37
CA LYS A 59 -9.49 12.92 -2.52
C LYS A 59 -8.11 13.48 -2.74
N ARG A 60 -7.65 13.46 -3.98
CA ARG A 60 -6.39 14.08 -4.37
C ARG A 60 -6.43 15.58 -4.09
N VAL A 61 -5.32 16.11 -3.58
CA VAL A 61 -5.12 17.53 -3.31
C VAL A 61 -3.83 17.96 -3.97
N GLU A 62 -3.93 19.02 -4.78
CA GLU A 62 -2.77 19.63 -5.40
C GLU A 62 -1.95 20.41 -4.38
N ASP A 63 -0.64 20.18 -4.35
CA ASP A 63 0.30 20.93 -3.53
C ASP A 63 1.50 21.38 -4.37
N SER A 64 1.46 22.63 -4.83
CA SER A 64 2.50 23.21 -5.66
C SER A 64 3.88 23.27 -4.98
N ASP A 65 3.92 23.21 -3.64
CA ASP A 65 5.18 23.17 -2.90
C ASP A 65 5.82 21.76 -2.91
N GLN A 66 5.10 20.73 -3.36
CA GLN A 66 5.52 19.32 -3.36
C GLN A 66 5.13 18.60 -4.67
N PRO A 67 5.63 19.04 -5.84
CA PRO A 67 5.15 18.60 -7.15
C PRO A 67 5.41 17.12 -7.47
N PHE A 68 6.29 16.45 -6.72
CA PHE A 68 6.64 15.04 -6.91
C PHE A 68 5.88 14.09 -5.97
N ILE A 69 4.90 14.60 -5.24
CA ILE A 69 4.10 13.84 -4.29
C ILE A 69 2.64 14.06 -4.61
N TYR A 70 1.90 12.97 -4.79
CA TYR A 70 0.45 13.04 -4.89
C TYR A 70 -0.14 12.89 -3.50
N LEU A 71 -0.67 14.00 -2.96
CA LEU A 71 -1.30 14.02 -1.65
C LEU A 71 -2.79 13.71 -1.78
N TYR A 72 -3.29 12.93 -0.83
CA TYR A 72 -4.69 12.58 -0.74
C TYR A 72 -5.21 12.86 0.66
N LYS A 73 -6.41 13.44 0.75
CA LYS A 73 -7.06 13.80 2.01
C LYS A 73 -8.40 13.10 2.18
N THR A 74 -8.72 12.76 3.42
CA THR A 74 -10.03 12.25 3.80
C THR A 74 -10.57 13.03 5.01
N ASN A 75 -11.90 13.05 5.15
CA ASN A 75 -12.56 13.64 6.33
C ASN A 75 -12.68 12.64 7.49
N GLN A 76 -12.41 11.36 7.24
CA GLN A 76 -12.45 10.31 8.27
C GLN A 76 -11.02 9.90 8.61
N PRO A 77 -10.48 10.25 9.79
CA PRO A 77 -9.13 9.83 10.15
C PRO A 77 -8.91 8.33 10.04
N ILE A 78 -7.72 7.92 9.62
CA ILE A 78 -7.25 6.53 9.68
C ILE A 78 -6.12 6.45 10.71
N GLU A 79 -6.07 5.33 11.44
CA GLU A 79 -4.97 5.06 12.36
C GLU A 79 -3.91 4.20 11.68
N LEU A 80 -2.73 4.78 11.48
CA LEU A 80 -1.56 4.18 10.86
C LEU A 80 -0.39 4.29 11.83
N PHE A 81 0.33 3.20 12.08
CA PHE A 81 1.47 3.13 13.00
C PHE A 81 1.14 3.56 14.46
N GLY A 82 -0.14 3.43 14.84
CA GLY A 82 -0.69 3.90 16.12
C GLY A 82 -0.87 5.43 16.20
N LEU A 83 -0.89 6.12 15.06
CA LEU A 83 -1.12 7.56 14.94
C LEU A 83 -2.28 7.83 13.99
N LYS A 84 -3.11 8.83 14.31
CA LYS A 84 -4.20 9.24 13.43
C LYS A 84 -3.70 10.23 12.37
N THR A 85 -4.13 10.03 11.13
CA THR A 85 -3.92 10.99 10.04
C THR A 85 -5.14 11.03 9.12
N ASN A 86 -5.29 12.16 8.44
CA ASN A 86 -6.27 12.38 7.36
C ASN A 86 -5.58 12.39 5.99
N GLU A 87 -4.26 12.20 5.94
CA GLU A 87 -3.45 12.35 4.75
C GLU A 87 -2.66 11.07 4.46
N VAL A 88 -2.72 10.63 3.21
CA VAL A 88 -1.79 9.67 2.63
C VAL A 88 -1.14 10.30 1.40
N ALA A 89 -0.01 9.75 0.98
CA ALA A 89 0.68 10.21 -0.20
C ALA A 89 1.18 9.05 -1.04
N LEU A 90 1.19 9.24 -2.35
CA LEU A 90 2.06 8.46 -3.23
C LEU A 90 3.39 9.21 -3.35
N ALA A 91 4.48 8.59 -2.89
CA ALA A 91 5.82 9.18 -2.91
C ALA A 91 6.85 8.12 -3.34
N GLY A 92 7.44 8.30 -4.52
CA GLY A 92 8.30 7.27 -5.11
C GLY A 92 7.50 6.01 -5.43
N GLN A 93 7.96 4.86 -4.95
CA GLN A 93 7.38 3.53 -5.24
C GLN A 93 6.44 3.03 -4.14
N GLY A 94 5.79 3.90 -3.37
CA GLY A 94 4.92 3.44 -2.29
C GLY A 94 3.91 4.46 -1.82
N ILE A 95 2.83 3.93 -1.26
CA ILE A 95 1.84 4.71 -0.53
C ILE A 95 2.24 4.83 0.94
N THR A 96 2.17 6.04 1.47
CA THR A 96 2.68 6.38 2.80
C THR A 96 1.67 7.18 3.61
N ALA A 97 1.67 6.96 4.93
CA ALA A 97 1.02 7.85 5.87
C ALA A 97 1.76 9.20 5.90
N VAL A 98 1.00 10.29 5.81
CA VAL A 98 1.55 11.63 6.01
C VAL A 98 1.22 12.09 7.42
N PHE A 99 2.25 12.40 8.20
CA PHE A 99 2.08 12.97 9.53
C PHE A 99 2.58 14.41 9.55
N ARG A 100 1.72 15.29 10.07
CA ARG A 100 2.04 16.70 10.32
C ARG A 100 2.39 16.88 11.80
N ASN A 101 3.37 17.73 12.09
CA ASN A 101 3.76 18.10 13.46
C ASN A 101 4.20 16.93 14.36
N VAL A 102 4.80 15.88 13.78
CA VAL A 102 5.39 14.76 14.53
C VAL A 102 6.91 14.85 14.55
N ASN A 103 7.54 14.28 15.58
CA ASN A 103 8.99 14.22 15.69
C ASN A 103 9.53 12.98 14.97
N VAL A 104 10.21 13.18 13.84
CA VAL A 104 10.77 12.07 13.04
C VAL A 104 11.77 11.21 13.83
N GLN A 105 12.53 11.80 14.75
CA GLN A 105 13.52 11.08 15.55
C GLN A 105 12.86 10.15 16.59
N GLN A 106 11.69 10.53 17.10
CA GLN A 106 10.89 9.63 17.95
C GLN A 106 10.34 8.45 17.15
N LEU A 107 9.91 8.67 15.90
CA LEU A 107 9.42 7.60 15.03
C LEU A 107 10.55 6.67 14.59
N SER A 108 11.70 7.21 14.21
CA SER A 108 12.91 6.42 13.88
C SER A 108 13.26 5.48 15.05
N LYS A 109 13.28 5.98 16.28
CA LYS A 109 13.52 5.16 17.48
C LYS A 109 12.40 4.14 17.74
N LYS A 110 11.13 4.54 17.60
CA LYS A 110 9.97 3.65 17.84
C LYS A 110 9.96 2.45 16.91
N PHE A 111 10.35 2.64 15.65
CA PHE A 111 10.33 1.60 14.60
C PHE A 111 11.71 1.04 14.27
N ASP A 112 12.74 1.45 15.01
CA ASP A 112 14.13 1.04 14.83
C ASP A 112 14.60 1.17 13.37
N ILE A 113 14.30 2.34 12.78
CA ILE A 113 14.67 2.71 11.41
C ILE A 113 15.94 3.55 11.47
N PRO A 114 17.09 3.05 10.98
CA PRO A 114 18.33 3.81 10.97
C PRO A 114 18.28 4.96 9.96
N GLN A 115 19.00 6.05 10.25
CA GLN A 115 19.21 7.10 9.26
C GLN A 115 20.14 6.58 8.16
N HIS A 116 19.78 6.83 6.91
CA HIS A 116 20.59 6.48 5.75
C HIS A 116 21.91 7.27 5.78
N PRO A 117 23.06 6.63 5.53
CA PRO A 117 24.39 7.26 5.63
C PRO A 117 24.50 8.60 4.87
N ASP A 118 23.96 8.64 3.65
CA ASP A 118 23.97 9.83 2.78
C ASP A 118 23.23 11.05 3.36
N PHE A 119 22.39 10.85 4.37
CA PHE A 119 21.59 11.90 4.99
C PHE A 119 22.11 12.34 6.36
N THR A 120 23.17 11.74 6.88
CA THR A 120 23.72 12.05 8.22
C THR A 120 24.20 13.49 8.37
N MET A 121 24.65 14.11 7.27
CA MET A 121 25.11 15.51 7.23
C MET A 121 24.04 16.50 6.77
N LEU A 122 22.84 16.02 6.43
CA LEU A 122 21.74 16.85 5.93
C LEU A 122 20.75 17.18 7.07
N PRO A 123 20.09 18.35 7.04
CA PRO A 123 19.13 18.76 8.06
C PRO A 123 17.75 18.08 7.88
N LEU A 124 17.74 16.82 7.45
CA LEU A 124 16.53 16.02 7.24
C LEU A 124 16.83 14.54 7.46
N PHE A 125 15.83 13.82 7.95
CA PHE A 125 15.91 12.38 8.13
C PHE A 125 15.42 11.62 6.89
N ARG A 126 16.18 10.62 6.44
CA ARG A 126 15.71 9.54 5.56
C ARG A 126 16.23 8.24 6.13
N GLY A 127 15.41 7.20 6.14
CA GLY A 127 15.81 5.90 6.66
C GLY A 127 14.91 4.80 6.12
N VAL A 128 15.48 3.60 6.06
CA VAL A 128 14.81 2.39 5.60
C VAL A 128 15.18 1.23 6.50
N ARG A 129 14.24 0.32 6.71
CA ARG A 129 14.45 -0.97 7.39
C ARG A 129 13.63 -2.03 6.68
N THR A 130 14.27 -3.11 6.24
CA THR A 130 13.55 -4.31 5.79
C THR A 130 12.93 -4.99 6.99
N ILE A 131 11.61 -5.21 6.95
CA ILE A 131 10.88 -5.84 8.06
C ILE A 131 10.39 -7.25 7.75
N LYS A 132 10.24 -7.58 6.46
CA LYS A 132 9.80 -8.90 5.99
C LYS A 132 10.45 -9.16 4.63
N THR A 133 10.76 -10.43 4.39
CA THR A 133 11.12 -10.96 3.07
C THR A 133 10.05 -11.96 2.67
N GLU A 134 9.42 -11.72 1.53
CA GLU A 134 8.51 -12.65 0.87
C GLU A 134 9.34 -13.48 -0.12
N PRO A 135 9.51 -14.79 0.11
CA PRO A 135 10.39 -15.61 -0.72
C PRO A 135 9.82 -15.81 -2.13
N ALA A 136 10.71 -16.02 -3.09
CA ALA A 136 10.35 -16.41 -4.45
C ALA A 136 9.41 -17.64 -4.48
N THR A 137 8.55 -17.66 -5.48
CA THR A 137 7.67 -18.79 -5.82
C THR A 137 7.99 -19.28 -7.24
N SER A 138 7.21 -20.21 -7.79
CA SER A 138 7.33 -20.58 -9.20
C SER A 138 6.99 -19.43 -10.14
N ASP A 139 6.18 -18.48 -9.69
CA ASP A 139 5.55 -17.45 -10.52
C ASP A 139 5.99 -16.03 -10.13
N SER A 140 6.88 -15.90 -9.14
CA SER A 140 7.32 -14.61 -8.60
C SER A 140 8.74 -14.67 -8.05
N VAL A 141 9.46 -13.54 -8.12
CA VAL A 141 10.73 -13.34 -7.42
C VAL A 141 10.50 -13.11 -5.92
N THR A 142 11.61 -13.04 -5.19
CA THR A 142 11.68 -12.55 -3.81
C THR A 142 11.28 -11.06 -3.74
N PHE A 143 10.50 -10.68 -2.73
CA PHE A 143 10.15 -9.28 -2.43
C PHE A 143 10.57 -8.86 -1.02
N TYR A 144 11.17 -7.68 -0.90
CA TYR A 144 11.56 -7.05 0.36
C TYR A 144 10.54 -6.00 0.76
N HIS A 145 10.00 -6.14 1.98
CA HIS A 145 9.04 -5.21 2.54
C HIS A 145 9.81 -4.20 3.39
N ASN A 146 10.01 -3.02 2.84
CA ASN A 146 10.86 -2.00 3.39
C ASN A 146 10.02 -0.92 4.06
N LEU A 147 10.19 -0.76 5.37
CA LEU A 147 9.59 0.33 6.13
C LEU A 147 10.45 1.59 5.93
N ASN A 148 9.86 2.59 5.30
CA ASN A 148 10.52 3.84 4.92
C ASN A 148 10.06 4.99 5.81
N LEU A 149 10.99 5.76 6.34
CA LEU A 149 10.72 6.98 7.11
C LEU A 149 11.47 8.15 6.49
N SER A 150 10.72 9.20 6.15
CA SER A 150 11.25 10.35 5.42
C SER A 150 10.72 11.65 5.99
N GLU A 151 11.61 12.58 6.29
CA GLU A 151 11.27 13.93 6.69
C GLU A 151 11.32 14.88 5.49
N MET A 152 10.29 15.72 5.38
CA MET A 152 10.20 16.78 4.40
C MET A 152 10.13 18.12 5.11
N LYS A 153 11.07 18.99 4.76
CA LYS A 153 11.14 20.38 5.22
C LYS A 153 10.53 21.31 4.16
N GLY A 154 10.34 22.58 4.52
CA GLY A 154 9.78 23.61 3.62
C GLY A 154 8.60 24.33 4.28
N LYS A 155 7.76 24.97 3.45
CA LYS A 155 6.59 25.75 3.92
C LYS A 155 5.53 24.88 4.59
N LYS A 156 5.40 23.63 4.13
CA LYS A 156 4.45 22.63 4.65
C LYS A 156 5.20 21.36 5.06
N PRO A 157 5.90 21.35 6.20
CA PRO A 157 6.65 20.19 6.64
C PRO A 157 5.74 18.96 6.82
N MET A 158 6.31 17.78 6.59
CA MET A 158 5.66 16.50 6.86
C MET A 158 6.69 15.42 7.13
N VAL A 159 6.23 14.37 7.80
CA VAL A 159 6.92 13.09 7.90
C VAL A 159 6.11 12.05 7.15
N LEU A 160 6.77 11.35 6.24
CA LEU A 160 6.24 10.22 5.48
C LEU A 160 6.72 8.94 6.15
N LEU A 161 5.79 8.06 6.49
CA LEU A 161 6.08 6.71 7.00
C LEU A 161 5.22 5.69 6.24
N GLY A 162 5.83 4.67 5.65
CA GLY A 162 5.10 3.71 4.83
C GLY A 162 5.95 2.54 4.36
N CYS A 163 5.33 1.62 3.63
CA CYS A 163 5.97 0.44 3.09
C CYS A 163 6.29 0.59 1.60
N THR A 164 7.44 0.08 1.17
CA THR A 164 7.70 -0.28 -0.23
C THR A 164 7.86 -1.80 -0.32
N TYR A 165 7.42 -2.37 -1.45
CA TYR A 165 7.52 -3.79 -1.75
C TYR A 165 8.43 -3.93 -2.95
N GLU A 166 9.71 -4.21 -2.68
CA GLU A 166 10.78 -4.14 -3.67
C GLU A 166 11.18 -5.54 -4.12
N ALA A 167 11.07 -5.78 -5.43
CA ALA A 167 11.52 -7.03 -6.03
C ALA A 167 13.04 -7.20 -5.87
N ASP A 168 13.49 -8.44 -5.66
CA ASP A 168 14.90 -8.78 -5.74
C ASP A 168 15.40 -8.51 -7.16
N ARG A 169 16.37 -7.60 -7.26
CA ARG A 169 16.83 -7.08 -8.53
C ARG A 169 17.55 -8.15 -9.34
N GLU A 170 18.35 -9.00 -8.71
CA GLU A 170 19.13 -10.02 -9.42
C GLU A 170 18.22 -11.12 -9.97
N GLU A 171 17.21 -11.53 -9.19
CA GLU A 171 16.20 -12.49 -9.66
C GLU A 171 15.36 -11.90 -10.80
N MET A 172 14.92 -10.64 -10.68
CA MET A 172 14.18 -9.96 -11.75
C MET A 172 14.99 -9.84 -13.04
N GLU A 173 16.27 -9.47 -12.94
CA GLU A 173 17.16 -9.36 -14.11
C GLU A 173 17.36 -10.72 -14.80
N LYS A 174 17.39 -11.83 -14.06
CA LYS A 174 17.45 -13.19 -14.63
C LYS A 174 16.16 -13.57 -15.34
N MET A 175 15.00 -13.35 -14.70
CA MET A 175 13.70 -13.66 -15.32
C MET A 175 13.45 -12.91 -16.63
N LEU A 176 13.95 -11.68 -16.76
CA LEU A 176 13.80 -10.88 -17.98
C LEU A 176 14.73 -11.33 -19.13
N GLN A 177 15.72 -12.19 -18.85
CA GLN A 177 16.68 -12.70 -19.82
C GLN A 177 16.30 -14.09 -20.36
N GLU A 178 15.30 -14.75 -19.77
CA GLU A 178 14.73 -16.03 -20.19
C GLU A 178 13.55 -15.86 -21.15
#